data_AF-A0A7X7QZH9-F1
#
_entry.id   AF-A0A7X7QZH9-F1
#
_cell.length_a   1.000
_cell.length_b   1.000
_cell.length_c   1.000
_cell.angle_alpha   90.00
_cell.angle_beta   90.00
_cell.angle_gamma   90.00
#
_symmetry.space_group_name_H-M   'P 1'
#
loop_
_entity.id
_entity.type
_entity.pdbx_description
1 polymer ?
#
loop_
_entity_poly.entity_id
_entity_poly.type
_entity_poly.pdbx_seq_one_letter_code
_entity_poly.pdbx_strand_id
1 'polypeptide(L)'
;MNRQSLIIAALALSLVMLSIALFSLPARAAENAGQPSHVLVFTYASGLTGFLDQNTGKIYVYDANLKNCVLTRKMRDLGQPMEQIKNMAGNLSEQLK
;
A
#
# COMPACT_ATOMS: atom_id res chain seq x y z
N MET A 1 53.42 2.11 39.41
CA MET A 1 52.02 2.07 38.94
C MET A 1 51.54 0.63 39.03
N ASN A 2 50.55 0.34 39.89
CA ASN A 2 50.23 -1.02 40.32
C ASN A 2 49.35 -1.72 39.26
N ARG A 3 49.65 -2.98 38.89
CA ARG A 3 48.95 -3.72 37.82
C ARG A 3 47.43 -3.76 38.01
N GLN A 4 46.97 -3.79 39.26
CA GLN A 4 45.55 -3.77 39.61
C GLN A 4 44.86 -2.43 39.29
N SER A 5 45.56 -1.31 39.47
CA SER A 5 45.02 0.02 39.15
C SER A 5 44.84 0.23 37.63
N LEU A 6 45.68 -0.41 36.82
CA LEU A 6 45.58 -0.37 35.34
C LEU A 6 44.36 -1.18 34.83
N ILE A 7 44.07 -2.33 35.44
CA ILE A 7 42.94 -3.18 35.04
C ILE A 7 41.61 -2.49 35.36
N ILE A 8 41.50 -1.87 36.54
CA ILE A 8 40.30 -1.15 36.97
C ILE A 8 40.03 0.05 36.04
N ALA A 9 41.07 0.80 35.69
CA ALA A 9 40.95 1.93 34.76
C ALA A 9 40.51 1.48 33.35
N ALA A 10 41.04 0.37 32.85
CA ALA A 10 40.67 -0.18 31.54
C ALA A 10 39.20 -0.65 31.50
N LEU A 11 38.73 -1.31 32.57
CA LEU A 11 37.35 -1.76 32.70
C LEU A 11 36.38 -0.57 32.75
N ALA A 12 36.68 0.45 33.54
CA ALA A 12 35.87 1.67 33.63
C ALA A 12 35.77 2.39 32.27
N LEU A 13 36.89 2.47 31.53
CA LEU A 13 36.91 3.10 30.21
C LEU A 13 36.10 2.32 29.18
N SER A 14 36.14 0.98 29.24
CA SER A 14 35.37 0.11 28.33
C SER A 14 33.85 0.24 28.54
N LEU A 15 33.40 0.37 29.79
CA LEU A 15 32.00 0.58 30.15
C LEU A 15 31.47 1.94 29.68
N VAL A 16 32.28 2.99 29.76
CA VAL A 16 31.92 4.33 29.27
C VAL A 16 31.85 4.36 27.74
N MET A 17 32.75 3.66 27.03
CA MET A 17 32.67 3.58 25.57
C MET A 17 31.45 2.79 25.09
N LEU A 18 31.06 1.74 25.81
CA LEU A 18 29.89 0.92 25.46
C LEU A 18 28.57 1.68 25.62
N SER A 19 28.45 2.53 26.63
CA SER A 19 27.25 3.37 26.84
C SER A 19 27.12 4.46 25.78
N ILE A 20 28.23 5.08 25.34
CA ILE A 20 28.22 6.05 24.24
C ILE A 20 27.80 5.36 22.93
N ALA A 21 28.29 4.15 22.67
CA ALA A 21 27.93 3.39 21.48
C ALA A 21 26.42 3.07 21.43
N LEU A 22 25.81 2.71 22.56
CA LEU A 22 24.38 2.43 22.68
C LEU A 22 23.48 3.67 22.50
N PHE A 23 23.93 4.85 22.94
CA PHE A 23 23.21 6.12 22.75
C PHE A 23 23.33 6.70 21.34
N SER A 24 24.34 6.26 20.57
CA SER A 24 24.61 6.77 19.22
C SER A 24 23.90 5.98 18.11
N LEU A 25 23.15 4.91 18.44
CA LEU A 25 22.36 4.21 17.43
C LEU A 25 21.23 5.13 16.98
N PRO A 26 21.20 5.55 15.69
CA PRO A 26 20.04 6.24 15.18
C PRO A 26 18.87 5.25 15.24
N ALA A 27 17.85 5.57 16.03
CA ALA A 27 16.57 4.86 16.03
C ALA A 27 15.86 5.11 14.69
N ARG A 28 16.37 4.51 13.61
CA ARG A 28 15.69 4.44 12.31
C ARG A 28 14.74 3.26 12.32
N ALA A 29 13.69 3.40 13.11
CA ALA A 29 12.57 2.47 13.13
C ALA A 29 11.26 3.24 13.17
N ALA A 30 11.01 4.06 12.15
CA ALA A 30 9.67 4.56 11.85
C ALA A 30 9.67 5.22 10.46
N GLU A 31 9.40 4.48 9.40
CA GLU A 31 8.85 5.11 8.18
C GLU A 31 8.10 4.19 7.22
N ASN A 32 7.64 3.03 7.69
CA ASN A 32 6.67 2.21 6.93
C ASN A 32 5.53 1.75 7.85
N ALA A 33 5.02 2.65 8.70
CA ALA A 33 3.62 2.57 9.07
C ALA A 33 2.83 2.98 7.81
N GLY A 34 2.71 2.02 6.88
CA GLY A 34 2.16 2.26 5.56
C GLY A 34 0.81 2.94 5.70
N GLN A 35 0.64 4.07 5.02
CA GLN A 35 -0.67 4.65 4.82
C GLN A 35 -1.60 3.54 4.33
N PRO A 36 -2.80 3.39 4.91
CA PRO A 36 -3.73 2.35 4.48
C PRO A 36 -3.92 2.53 2.98
N SER A 37 -3.52 1.52 2.19
CA SER A 37 -3.66 1.64 0.74
C SER A 37 -5.15 1.77 0.46
N HIS A 38 -5.56 2.89 -0.13
CA HIS A 38 -6.93 3.15 -0.54
C HIS A 38 -7.26 2.37 -1.83
N VAL A 39 -6.91 1.08 -1.85
CA VAL A 39 -7.10 0.18 -2.98
C VAL A 39 -8.16 -0.83 -2.59
N LEU A 40 -9.28 -0.82 -3.31
CA LEU A 40 -10.32 -1.85 -3.17
C LEU A 40 -10.08 -2.96 -4.19
N VAL A 41 -10.13 -4.20 -3.72
CA VAL A 41 -9.98 -5.40 -4.56
C VAL A 41 -11.33 -6.03 -4.79
N PHE A 42 -11.61 -6.45 -6.02
CA PHE A 42 -12.82 -7.18 -6.39
C PHE A 42 -12.50 -8.23 -7.45
N THR A 43 -13.29 -9.29 -7.52
CA THR A 43 -13.04 -10.43 -8.42
C THR A 43 -14.24 -10.66 -9.33
N TYR A 44 -13.97 -10.94 -10.60
CA TYR A 44 -14.99 -11.32 -11.57
C TYR A 44 -15.12 -12.84 -11.64
N ALA A 45 -16.32 -13.34 -11.91
CA ALA A 45 -16.56 -14.78 -12.12
C ALA A 45 -15.74 -15.37 -13.29
N SER A 46 -15.28 -14.53 -14.22
CA SER A 46 -14.36 -14.90 -15.30
C SER A 46 -12.93 -15.22 -14.83
N GLY A 47 -12.62 -15.06 -13.55
CA GLY A 47 -11.28 -15.23 -12.99
C GLY A 47 -10.39 -13.99 -13.09
N LEU A 48 -10.94 -12.85 -13.52
CA LEU A 48 -10.21 -11.58 -13.52
C LEU A 48 -10.23 -10.93 -12.13
N THR A 49 -9.17 -10.22 -11.79
CA THR A 49 -9.07 -9.47 -10.52
C THR A 49 -8.98 -7.98 -10.79
N GLY A 50 -9.88 -7.21 -10.20
CA GLY A 50 -9.94 -5.76 -10.28
C GLY A 50 -9.36 -5.08 -9.04
N PHE A 51 -8.69 -3.95 -9.26
CA PHE A 51 -8.16 -3.05 -8.25
C PHE A 51 -8.66 -1.64 -8.54
N LEU A 52 -9.35 -1.03 -7.57
CA LEU A 52 -9.76 0.37 -7.62
C LEU A 52 -8.87 1.19 -6.70
N ASP A 53 -8.04 2.04 -7.28
CA ASP A 53 -7.35 3.11 -6.56
C ASP A 53 -8.36 4.23 -6.28
N GLN A 54 -8.79 4.37 -5.03
CA GLN A 54 -9.79 5.34 -4.62
C GLN A 54 -9.26 6.78 -4.62
N ASN A 55 -7.93 6.99 -4.60
CA ASN A 55 -7.36 8.33 -4.67
C ASN A 55 -7.47 8.91 -6.09
N THR A 56 -7.25 8.07 -7.09
CA THR A 56 -7.27 8.49 -8.51
C THR A 56 -8.55 8.10 -9.25
N GLY A 57 -9.40 7.28 -8.63
CA GLY A 57 -10.56 6.66 -9.24
C GLY A 57 -10.20 5.73 -10.40
N LYS A 58 -8.96 5.23 -10.47
CA LYS A 58 -8.51 4.33 -11.53
C LYS A 58 -8.81 2.89 -11.16
N ILE A 59 -9.39 2.18 -12.12
CA ILE A 59 -9.66 0.76 -12.08
C ILE A 59 -8.63 0.07 -12.96
N TYR A 60 -7.96 -0.92 -12.40
CA TYR A 60 -7.06 -1.83 -13.10
C TYR A 60 -7.66 -3.22 -13.01
N VAL A 61 -7.76 -3.93 -14.13
CA VAL A 61 -8.22 -5.32 -14.15
C VAL A 61 -7.08 -6.18 -14.68
N TYR A 62 -6.79 -7.25 -13.96
CA TYR A 62 -5.74 -8.21 -14.29
C TYR A 62 -6.32 -9.58 -14.59
N ASP A 63 -5.53 -10.39 -15.30
CA ASP A 63 -5.78 -11.82 -15.45
C ASP A 63 -5.71 -12.58 -14.10
N ALA A 64 -6.13 -13.85 -14.13
CA ALA A 64 -6.17 -14.71 -12.94
C ALA A 64 -4.82 -14.87 -12.24
N ASN A 65 -3.70 -14.67 -12.96
CA ASN A 65 -2.36 -14.82 -12.44
C ASN A 65 -1.73 -13.47 -12.02
N LEU A 66 -2.48 -12.38 -12.12
CA LEU A 66 -2.01 -11.01 -11.88
C LEU A 66 -0.80 -10.60 -12.72
N LYS A 67 -0.58 -11.25 -13.87
CA LYS A 67 0.56 -11.00 -14.75
C LYS A 67 0.27 -9.93 -15.78
N ASN A 68 -0.95 -9.93 -16.31
CA ASN A 68 -1.33 -9.03 -17.39
C ASN A 68 -2.46 -8.10 -16.94
N CYS A 69 -2.24 -6.79 -17.06
CA CYS A 69 -3.30 -5.79 -16.91
C CYS A 69 -4.11 -5.77 -18.21
N VAL A 70 -5.32 -6.32 -18.16
CA VAL A 70 -6.21 -6.47 -19.31
C VAL A 70 -7.07 -5.22 -19.55
N LEU A 71 -7.28 -4.39 -18.52
CA LEU A 71 -8.07 -3.17 -18.64
C LEU A 71 -7.58 -2.11 -17.65
N THR A 72 -7.46 -0.87 -18.12
CA THR A 72 -7.29 0.30 -17.26
C THR A 72 -8.34 1.34 -17.62
N ARG A 73 -9.11 1.81 -16.63
CA ARG A 73 -10.17 2.82 -16.82
C ARG A 73 -10.20 3.78 -15.63
N LYS A 74 -10.66 5.02 -15.84
CA LYS A 74 -11.05 5.91 -14.74
C LYS A 74 -12.55 5.81 -14.53
N MET A 75 -12.98 5.74 -13.28
CA MET A 75 -14.39 5.61 -12.90
C MET A 75 -15.24 6.75 -13.46
N ARG A 76 -14.69 7.98 -13.50
CA ARG A 76 -15.35 9.15 -14.11
C ARG A 76 -15.68 8.94 -15.60
N ASP A 77 -14.84 8.22 -16.32
CA ASP A 77 -15.02 7.98 -17.75
C ASP A 77 -16.08 6.89 -18.03
N LEU A 78 -16.56 6.19 -16.98
CA LEU A 78 -17.67 5.24 -17.06
C LEU A 78 -19.04 5.90 -16.84
N GLY A 79 -19.09 7.15 -16.37
CA GLY A 79 -20.34 7.84 -16.05
C GLY A 79 -21.26 8.05 -17.26
N GLN A 80 -20.75 8.65 -18.33
CA GLN A 80 -21.55 8.89 -19.54
C GLN A 80 -22.08 7.60 -20.19
N PRO A 81 -21.27 6.54 -20.39
CA PRO A 81 -21.77 5.26 -20.87
C PRO A 81 -22.87 4.68 -19.96
N MET A 82 -22.74 4.78 -18.65
CA MET A 82 -23.76 4.30 -17.72
C MET A 82 -25.07 5.07 -17.79
N GLU A 83 -25.02 6.40 -17.96
CA GLU A 83 -26.23 7.22 -18.14
C GLU A 83 -26.97 6.85 -19.43
N GLN A 84 -26.24 6.62 -20.52
CA GLN A 84 -26.83 6.19 -21.79
C GLN A 84 -27.53 4.83 -21.65
N ILE A 85 -26.88 3.86 -21.00
CA ILE A 85 -27.47 2.54 -20.76
C ILE A 85 -28.72 2.66 -19.87
N LYS A 86 -28.67 3.49 -18.82
CA LYS A 86 -29.82 3.74 -17.93
C LYS A 86 -31.02 4.30 -18.70
N ASN A 87 -30.79 5.28 -19.56
CA ASN A 87 -31.85 5.91 -20.35
C ASN A 87 -32.44 4.93 -21.38
N MET A 88 -31.60 4.13 -22.04
CA MET A 88 -32.06 3.08 -22.96
C MET A 88 -32.88 2.00 -22.26
N ALA A 89 -32.45 1.54 -21.08
CA ALA A 89 -33.19 0.56 -20.29
C ALA A 89 -34.54 1.11 -19.81
N GLY A 90 -34.59 2.38 -19.42
CA GLY A 90 -35.83 3.07 -19.06
C GLY A 90 -36.84 3.08 -20.20
N ASN A 91 -36.42 3.49 -21.40
CA ASN A 91 -37.28 3.53 -22.58
C ASN A 91 -37.79 2.14 -22.98
N LEU A 92 -36.94 1.11 -22.87
CA LEU A 92 -37.34 -0.26 -23.17
C LEU A 92 -38.41 -0.79 -22.20
N SER A 93 -38.32 -0.41 -20.92
CA SER A 93 -39.33 -0.80 -19.91
C SER A 93 -40.69 -0.15 -20.12
N GLU A 94 -40.71 1.02 -20.78
CA GLU A 94 -41.94 1.76 -21.09
C GLU A 94 -42.63 1.22 -22.35
N GLN A 95 -41.87 0.68 -23.32
CA GLN A 95 -42.43 0.02 -24.51
C GLN A 95 -42.95 -1.41 -24.27
N LEU A 96 -42.62 -2.01 -23.12
CA LEU A 96 -43.06 -3.35 -22.73
C LEU A 96 -44.29 -3.34 -21.80
N LYS A 97 -44.91 -2.17 -21.60
CA LYS A 97 -46.22 -2.00 -20.95
C LYS A 97 -47.30 -1.74 -22.00
#